data_AF-A0A1J3G7V5-F1
#
_entry.id   AF-A0A1J3G7V5-F1
#
_cell.length_a   1.000
_cell.length_b   1.000
_cell.length_c   1.000
_cell.angle_alpha   90.00
_cell.angle_beta   90.00
_cell.angle_gamma   90.00
#
_symmetry.space_group_name_H-M   'P 1'
#
loop_
_entity.id
_entity.type
_entity.pdbx_description
1 polymer ?
#
loop_
_entity_poly.entity_id
_entity_poly.type
_entity_poly.pdbx_seq_one_letter_code
_entity_poly.pdbx_strand_id
1 'polypeptide(L)'
;ELFECMIDKTQLVQIFATLLQAPKVYKPFADVLVNFLVSSKLDVLKNPDSAATKLVLHLFRCLFGAVSKAPSDFERILQPQVPVIMEACMKNATEVEKPLGYMQLLRTVFRGLTGCKFELLLRDLIPMLLPCLNMLLTMLEGPAGEDMRDLLL
;
A
#
# COMPACT_ATOMS: atom_id res chain seq x y z
N GLU A 1 -13.28 13.77 -9.09
CA GLU A 1 -14.50 13.30 -9.77
C GLU A 1 -14.58 11.77 -9.83
N LEU A 2 -13.73 11.05 -10.58
CA LEU A 2 -13.82 9.57 -10.63
C LEU A 2 -13.54 8.87 -9.30
N PHE A 3 -12.49 9.27 -8.58
CA PHE A 3 -12.16 8.69 -7.27
C PHE A 3 -13.29 8.87 -6.25
N GLU A 4 -13.93 10.03 -6.23
CA GLU A 4 -15.08 10.30 -5.35
C GLU A 4 -16.27 9.40 -5.73
N CYS A 5 -16.56 9.24 -7.02
CA CYS A 5 -17.59 8.29 -7.46
C CYS A 5 -17.31 6.83 -7.05
N MET A 6 -16.03 6.44 -6.94
CA MET A 6 -15.65 5.09 -6.49
C MET A 6 -15.88 4.87 -4.99
N ILE A 7 -15.90 5.94 -4.19
CA ILE A 7 -16.23 5.86 -2.77
C ILE A 7 -17.68 5.39 -2.60
N ASP A 8 -18.58 5.93 -3.42
CA ASP A 8 -20.01 5.61 -3.36
C ASP A 8 -20.38 4.33 -4.13
N LYS A 9 -19.55 3.93 -5.13
CA LYS A 9 -19.87 2.84 -6.05
C LYS A 9 -18.76 1.79 -6.11
N THR A 10 -18.89 0.74 -5.30
CA THR A 10 -17.95 -0.39 -5.24
C THR A 10 -17.78 -1.14 -6.56
N GLN A 11 -18.76 -1.11 -7.46
CA GLN A 11 -18.65 -1.69 -8.81
C GLN A 11 -17.54 -1.04 -9.65
N LEU A 12 -17.27 0.25 -9.47
CA LEU A 12 -16.18 0.93 -10.18
C LEU A 12 -14.81 0.41 -9.75
N VAL A 13 -14.68 -0.02 -8.50
CA VAL A 13 -13.47 -0.66 -7.98
C VAL A 13 -13.21 -2.01 -8.67
N GLN A 14 -14.28 -2.76 -8.96
CA GLN A 14 -14.17 -4.01 -9.72
C GLN A 14 -13.67 -3.78 -11.15
N ILE A 15 -14.09 -2.70 -11.81
CA ILE A 15 -13.57 -2.34 -13.14
C ILE A 15 -12.04 -2.16 -13.09
N PHE A 16 -11.54 -1.47 -12.08
CA PHE A 16 -10.10 -1.24 -11.93
C PHE A 16 -9.36 -2.56 -11.66
N ALA A 17 -9.92 -3.41 -10.82
CA ALA A 17 -9.40 -4.76 -10.59
C ALA A 17 -9.38 -5.61 -11.87
N THR A 18 -10.38 -5.47 -12.76
CA THR A 18 -10.40 -6.13 -14.07
C THR A 18 -9.34 -5.58 -15.01
N LEU A 19 -9.14 -4.25 -15.05
CA LEU A 19 -8.11 -3.62 -15.87
C LEU A 19 -6.69 -4.05 -15.47
N LEU A 20 -6.43 -4.18 -14.17
CA LEU A 20 -5.15 -4.73 -13.65
C LEU A 20 -4.91 -6.19 -14.05
N GLN A 21 -5.94 -6.91 -14.51
CA GLN A 21 -5.82 -8.29 -14.97
C GLN A 21 -5.82 -8.42 -16.49
N ALA A 22 -6.07 -7.33 -17.22
CA ALA A 22 -6.20 -7.34 -18.67
C ALA A 22 -4.82 -7.21 -19.34
N PRO A 23 -4.33 -8.23 -20.08
CA PRO A 23 -2.93 -8.30 -20.55
C PRO A 23 -2.46 -7.11 -21.41
N LYS A 24 -3.37 -6.45 -22.13
CA LYS A 24 -3.04 -5.33 -23.02
C LYS A 24 -2.95 -3.98 -22.33
N VAL A 25 -3.55 -3.83 -21.14
CA VAL A 25 -3.71 -2.52 -20.49
C VAL A 25 -3.21 -2.48 -19.05
N TYR A 26 -2.96 -3.64 -18.42
CA TYR A 26 -2.59 -3.69 -17.01
C TYR A 26 -1.34 -2.87 -16.70
N LYS A 27 -0.30 -2.92 -17.55
CA LYS A 27 0.99 -2.28 -17.30
C LYS A 27 0.88 -0.74 -17.23
N PRO A 28 0.39 -0.04 -18.28
CA PRO A 28 0.21 1.41 -18.20
C PRO A 28 -0.83 1.80 -17.16
N PHE A 29 -1.86 0.98 -16.92
CA PHE A 29 -2.85 1.26 -15.90
C PHE A 29 -2.28 1.16 -14.48
N ALA A 30 -1.50 0.12 -14.18
CA ALA A 30 -0.86 -0.07 -12.89
C ALA A 30 0.12 1.05 -12.56
N ASP A 31 0.91 1.49 -13.55
CA ASP A 31 1.85 2.61 -13.42
C ASP A 31 1.15 3.92 -13.05
N VAL A 32 0.10 4.29 -13.80
CA VAL A 32 -0.71 5.48 -13.50
C VAL A 32 -1.41 5.37 -12.16
N LEU A 33 -1.98 4.20 -11.86
CA LEU A 33 -2.73 3.98 -10.61
C LEU A 33 -1.82 4.09 -9.38
N VAL A 34 -0.66 3.42 -9.36
CA VAL A 34 0.25 3.50 -8.21
C VAL A 34 0.75 4.92 -8.02
N ASN A 35 1.15 5.59 -9.09
CA ASN A 35 1.64 6.96 -9.01
C ASN A 35 0.56 7.90 -8.46
N PHE A 36 -0.68 7.80 -8.95
CA PHE A 36 -1.79 8.57 -8.44
C PHE A 36 -2.05 8.33 -6.95
N LEU A 37 -2.05 7.06 -6.50
CA LEU A 37 -2.28 6.72 -5.10
C LEU A 37 -1.18 7.28 -4.20
N VAL A 38 0.08 7.14 -4.59
CA VAL A 38 1.25 7.59 -3.82
C VAL A 38 1.35 9.11 -3.78
N SER A 39 1.22 9.78 -4.93
CA SER A 39 1.38 11.23 -5.03
C SER A 39 0.22 12.02 -4.42
N SER A 40 -0.99 11.49 -4.45
CA SER A 40 -2.20 12.30 -4.23
C SER A 40 -3.14 11.78 -3.15
N LYS A 41 -3.00 10.54 -2.68
CA LYS A 41 -4.02 9.89 -1.83
C LYS A 41 -3.52 9.30 -0.53
N LEU A 42 -2.22 9.32 -0.22
CA LEU A 42 -1.72 8.79 1.05
C LEU A 42 -2.23 9.56 2.28
N ASP A 43 -2.51 10.87 2.16
CA ASP A 43 -3.00 11.68 3.29
C ASP A 43 -4.39 11.27 3.80
N VAL A 44 -5.22 10.59 2.99
CA VAL A 44 -6.55 10.16 3.46
C VAL A 44 -6.43 9.13 4.58
N LEU A 45 -5.32 8.39 4.63
CA LEU A 45 -5.05 7.31 5.59
C LEU A 45 -4.94 7.79 7.04
N LYS A 46 -4.81 9.11 7.27
CA LYS A 46 -4.91 9.74 8.60
C LYS A 46 -6.27 9.48 9.27
N ASN A 47 -7.31 9.24 8.46
CA ASN A 47 -8.67 8.95 8.92
C ASN A 47 -9.02 7.49 8.60
N PRO A 48 -8.70 6.50 9.46
CA PRO A 48 -8.83 5.07 9.14
C PRO A 48 -10.27 4.64 8.85
N ASP A 49 -11.26 5.26 9.51
CA ASP A 49 -12.68 4.89 9.37
C ASP A 49 -13.34 5.43 8.10
N SER A 50 -12.68 6.38 7.42
CA SER A 50 -13.23 7.05 6.25
C SER A 50 -13.39 6.10 5.06
N ALA A 51 -14.41 6.35 4.24
CA ALA A 51 -14.64 5.57 3.04
C ALA A 51 -13.50 5.76 2.01
N ALA A 52 -12.85 6.92 1.99
CA ALA A 52 -11.67 7.19 1.19
C ALA A 52 -10.49 6.27 1.57
N THR A 53 -10.20 6.09 2.87
CA THR A 53 -9.16 5.16 3.34
C THR A 53 -9.46 3.73 2.93
N LYS A 54 -10.71 3.28 3.13
CA LYS A 54 -11.14 1.93 2.71
C LYS A 54 -10.92 1.70 1.22
N LEU A 55 -11.23 2.71 0.39
CA LEU A 55 -11.00 2.66 -1.06
C LEU A 55 -9.51 2.61 -1.41
N VAL A 56 -8.69 3.52 -0.88
CA VAL A 56 -7.23 3.56 -1.17
C VAL A 56 -6.57 2.24 -0.82
N LEU A 57 -6.86 1.70 0.37
CA LEU A 57 -6.32 0.41 0.80
C LEU A 57 -6.82 -0.74 -0.09
N HIS A 58 -8.06 -0.70 -0.55
CA HIS A 58 -8.56 -1.69 -1.49
C HIS A 58 -7.84 -1.63 -2.84
N LEU A 59 -7.59 -0.44 -3.37
CA LEU A 59 -6.88 -0.27 -4.64
C LEU A 59 -5.43 -0.74 -4.54
N PHE A 60 -4.73 -0.46 -3.43
CA PHE A 60 -3.41 -1.04 -3.17
C PHE A 60 -3.45 -2.56 -3.10
N ARG A 61 -4.44 -3.16 -2.42
CA ARG A 61 -4.60 -4.63 -2.40
C ARG A 61 -4.83 -5.20 -3.79
N CYS A 62 -5.65 -4.56 -4.64
CA CYS A 62 -5.82 -4.99 -6.02
C CYS A 62 -4.51 -4.92 -6.81
N LEU A 63 -3.75 -3.85 -6.65
CA LEU A 63 -2.47 -3.64 -7.33
C LEU A 63 -1.44 -4.69 -6.92
N PHE A 64 -1.23 -4.87 -5.61
CA PHE A 64 -0.32 -5.89 -5.09
C PHE A 64 -0.80 -7.32 -5.38
N GLY A 65 -2.12 -7.56 -5.48
CA GLY A 65 -2.67 -8.85 -5.90
C GLY A 65 -2.41 -9.19 -7.37
N ALA A 66 -2.21 -8.19 -8.23
CA ALA A 66 -1.89 -8.39 -9.65
C ALA A 66 -0.40 -8.70 -9.90
N VAL A 67 0.46 -8.41 -8.93
CA VAL A 67 1.92 -8.56 -9.01
C VAL A 67 2.35 -9.96 -9.43
N SER A 68 1.73 -11.00 -8.86
CA SER A 68 2.06 -12.41 -9.13
C SER A 68 1.88 -12.81 -10.60
N LYS A 69 1.07 -12.07 -11.36
CA LYS A 69 0.81 -12.35 -12.78
C LYS A 69 1.92 -11.87 -13.70
N ALA A 70 2.65 -10.83 -13.32
CA ALA A 70 3.69 -10.21 -14.13
C ALA A 70 4.81 -9.61 -13.25
N PRO A 71 5.52 -10.43 -12.48
CA PRO A 71 6.41 -9.95 -11.41
C PRO A 71 7.50 -9.00 -11.93
N SER A 72 8.11 -9.27 -13.09
CA SER A 72 9.17 -8.42 -13.64
C SER A 72 8.69 -7.02 -14.08
N ASP A 73 7.44 -6.90 -14.54
CA ASP A 73 6.86 -5.60 -14.90
C ASP A 73 6.44 -4.83 -13.64
N PHE A 74 5.85 -5.52 -12.66
CA PHE A 74 5.49 -4.91 -11.40
C PHE A 74 6.70 -4.51 -10.55
N GLU A 75 7.81 -5.25 -10.59
CA GLU A 75 9.04 -4.85 -9.91
C GLU A 75 9.50 -3.48 -10.37
N ARG A 76 9.52 -3.23 -11.68
CA ARG A 76 9.92 -1.93 -12.25
C ARG A 76 8.94 -0.81 -11.90
N ILE A 77 7.64 -1.09 -11.93
CA ILE A 77 6.59 -0.11 -11.59
C ILE A 77 6.67 0.26 -10.09
N LEU A 78 6.87 -0.75 -9.24
CA LEU A 78 6.83 -0.59 -7.78
C LEU A 78 8.15 -0.08 -7.20
N GLN A 79 9.29 -0.37 -7.83
CA GLN A 79 10.61 0.02 -7.34
C GLN A 79 10.70 1.51 -6.91
N PRO A 80 10.27 2.50 -7.71
CA PRO A 80 10.33 3.90 -7.27
C PRO A 80 9.25 4.29 -6.25
N GLN A 81 8.19 3.50 -6.13
CA GLN A 81 7.00 3.84 -5.34
C GLN A 81 7.06 3.28 -3.91
N VAL A 82 7.56 2.06 -3.76
CA VAL A 82 7.54 1.36 -2.46
C VAL A 82 8.37 2.05 -1.38
N PRO A 83 9.60 2.58 -1.66
CA PRO A 83 10.33 3.37 -0.67
C PRO A 83 9.53 4.59 -0.19
N VAL A 84 8.88 5.32 -1.11
CA VAL A 84 8.04 6.49 -0.79
C VAL A 84 6.85 6.08 0.08
N ILE A 85 6.19 4.97 -0.24
CA ILE A 85 5.11 4.42 0.57
C ILE A 85 5.60 4.06 1.97
N MET A 86 6.74 3.37 2.09
CA MET A 86 7.30 2.96 3.38
C MET A 86 7.68 4.16 4.23
N GLU A 87 8.35 5.17 3.65
CA GLU A 87 8.70 6.40 4.35
C GLU A 87 7.46 7.14 4.84
N ALA A 88 6.43 7.27 3.99
CA ALA A 88 5.17 7.88 4.38
C ALA A 88 4.47 7.11 5.51
N CYS A 89 4.44 5.77 5.44
CA CYS A 89 3.86 4.95 6.50
C CYS A 89 4.64 5.09 7.80
N MET A 90 5.97 5.05 7.75
CA MET A 90 6.82 5.14 8.94
C MET A 90 6.73 6.50 9.61
N LYS A 91 6.75 7.57 8.82
CA LYS A 91 6.60 8.94 9.33
C LYS A 91 5.24 9.13 10.02
N ASN A 92 4.16 8.73 9.35
CA ASN A 92 2.82 8.94 9.90
C ASN A 92 2.48 7.95 11.02
N ALA A 93 3.24 6.86 11.20
CA ALA A 93 3.05 5.93 12.32
C ALA A 93 3.21 6.60 13.69
N THR A 94 4.06 7.64 13.78
CA THR A 94 4.36 8.35 15.04
C THR A 94 3.75 9.75 15.10
N GLU A 95 3.41 10.35 13.96
CA GLU A 95 2.93 11.74 13.89
C GLU A 95 1.40 11.87 13.95
N VAL A 96 0.64 10.83 13.60
CA VAL A 96 -0.83 10.91 13.51
C VAL A 96 -1.50 10.22 14.69
N GLU A 97 -2.65 10.75 15.13
CA GLU A 97 -3.38 10.23 16.28
C GLU A 97 -3.82 8.77 16.10
N LYS A 98 -4.22 8.40 14.87
CA LYS A 98 -4.71 7.06 14.53
C LYS A 98 -3.93 6.48 13.34
N PRO A 99 -2.77 5.82 13.56
CA PRO A 99 -1.88 5.36 12.49
C PRO A 99 -2.39 4.11 11.73
N LEU A 100 -3.54 3.55 12.13
CA LEU A 100 -4.05 2.26 11.64
C LEU A 100 -4.13 2.19 10.11
N GLY A 101 -4.57 3.26 9.43
CA GLY A 101 -4.65 3.29 7.97
C GLY A 101 -3.29 3.08 7.29
N TYR A 102 -2.23 3.71 7.82
CA TYR A 102 -0.86 3.53 7.32
C TYR A 102 -0.32 2.15 7.62
N MET A 103 -0.65 1.57 8.78
CA MET A 103 -0.21 0.22 9.13
C MET A 103 -0.86 -0.83 8.23
N GLN A 104 -2.14 -0.66 7.88
CA GLN A 104 -2.82 -1.53 6.92
C GLN A 104 -2.18 -1.46 5.52
N LEU A 105 -1.73 -0.27 5.10
CA LEU A 105 -0.99 -0.11 3.84
C LEU A 105 0.37 -0.81 3.92
N LEU A 106 1.13 -0.58 5.00
CA LEU A 106 2.44 -1.20 5.20
C LEU A 106 2.34 -2.74 5.21
N ARG A 107 1.33 -3.31 5.89
CA ARG A 107 1.02 -4.75 5.84
C ARG A 107 0.73 -5.22 4.40
N THR A 108 -0.02 -4.43 3.65
CA THR A 108 -0.37 -4.74 2.24
C THR A 108 0.88 -4.77 1.37
N VAL A 109 1.81 -3.82 1.54
CA VAL A 109 3.10 -3.78 0.85
C VAL A 109 3.90 -5.05 1.17
N PHE A 110 4.16 -5.33 2.45
CA PHE A 110 4.96 -6.51 2.82
C PHE A 110 4.36 -7.82 2.32
N ARG A 111 3.03 -7.98 2.42
CA ARG A 111 2.34 -9.16 1.85
C ARG A 111 2.49 -9.23 0.33
N GLY A 112 2.36 -8.11 -0.37
CA GLY A 112 2.49 -8.05 -1.83
C GLY A 112 3.90 -8.33 -2.35
N LEU A 113 4.92 -8.06 -1.54
CA LEU A 113 6.31 -8.38 -1.85
C LEU A 113 6.69 -9.82 -1.47
N THR A 114 5.94 -10.43 -0.54
CA THR A 114 6.19 -11.81 -0.09
C THR A 114 5.95 -12.79 -1.25
N GLY A 115 6.89 -13.70 -1.48
CA GLY A 115 6.78 -14.73 -2.52
C GLY A 115 7.21 -14.30 -3.93
N CYS A 116 7.57 -13.03 -4.12
CA CYS A 116 8.14 -12.55 -5.37
C CYS A 116 9.67 -12.45 -5.28
N LYS A 117 10.38 -12.84 -6.33
CA LYS A 117 11.84 -12.66 -6.44
C LYS A 117 12.15 -11.25 -6.98
N PHE A 118 12.08 -10.25 -6.11
CA PHE A 118 12.40 -8.86 -6.47
C PHE A 118 13.80 -8.46 -6.03
N GLU A 119 14.80 -8.68 -6.88
CA GLU A 119 16.17 -8.35 -6.52
C GLU A 119 16.42 -6.84 -6.42
N LEU A 120 15.89 -6.07 -7.38
CA LEU A 120 16.12 -4.62 -7.44
C LEU A 120 15.35 -3.89 -6.35
N LEU A 121 14.08 -4.24 -6.19
CA LEU A 121 13.22 -3.64 -5.17
C LEU A 121 13.70 -4.00 -3.76
N LEU A 122 14.06 -5.27 -3.50
CA LEU A 122 14.58 -5.65 -2.18
C LEU A 122 15.88 -4.93 -1.84
N ARG A 123 16.79 -4.76 -2.82
CA ARG A 123 18.04 -4.02 -2.60
C ARG A 123 17.78 -2.60 -2.10
N ASP A 124 16.79 -1.92 -2.69
CA ASP A 124 16.46 -0.54 -2.33
C ASP A 124 15.69 -0.47 -0.99
N LEU A 125 15.04 -1.57 -0.59
CA LEU A 125 14.31 -1.67 0.69
C LEU A 125 15.16 -2.07 1.89
N ILE A 126 16.23 -2.85 1.70
CA ILE A 126 17.07 -3.34 2.79
C ILE A 126 17.43 -2.25 3.82
N PRO A 127 17.87 -1.04 3.42
CA PRO A 127 18.22 0.02 4.37
C PRO A 127 17.04 0.50 5.24
N MET A 128 15.81 0.37 4.75
CA MET A 128 14.59 0.82 5.44
C MET A 128 14.01 -0.23 6.37
N LEU A 129 14.35 -1.51 6.20
CA LEU A 129 13.76 -2.61 6.98
C LEU A 129 14.05 -2.48 8.47
N LEU A 130 15.30 -2.23 8.86
CA LEU A 130 15.68 -2.14 10.28
C LEU A 130 14.98 -0.97 10.99
N PRO A 131 15.02 0.28 10.47
CA PRO A 131 14.24 1.38 11.03
C PRO A 131 12.73 1.07 11.12
N CYS A 132 12.16 0.46 10.08
CA CYS A 132 10.76 0.07 10.04
C CYS A 132 10.43 -0.96 11.15
N LEU A 133 11.26 -1.98 11.32
CA LEU A 133 11.07 -3.01 12.36
C LEU A 133 11.15 -2.41 13.77
N ASN A 134 12.14 -1.56 14.02
CA ASN A 134 12.29 -0.88 15.31
C ASN A 134 11.05 -0.04 15.64
N MET A 135 10.54 0.72 14.68
CA MET A 135 9.31 1.48 14.82
C MET A 135 8.12 0.56 15.16
N LEU A 136 7.94 -0.54 14.42
CA LEU A 136 6.84 -1.48 14.67
C LEU A 136 6.91 -2.11 16.07
N LEU A 137 8.12 -2.46 16.54
CA LEU A 137 8.34 -2.98 17.89
C LEU A 137 7.94 -1.93 18.94
N THR A 138 8.38 -0.68 18.79
CA THR A 138 8.00 0.40 19.71
C THR A 138 6.48 0.60 19.76
N MET A 139 5.79 0.49 18.62
CA MET A 139 4.33 0.60 18.58
C MET A 139 3.62 -0.56 19.27
N LEU A 140 4.14 -1.78 19.15
CA LEU A 140 3.60 -2.99 19.82
C LEU A 140 3.77 -2.96 21.33
N GLU A 141 4.83 -2.33 21.82
CA GLU A 141 5.09 -2.13 23.26
C GLU A 141 4.31 -0.95 23.83
N GLY A 142 3.76 -0.09 22.96
CA GLY A 142 2.99 1.09 23.34
C GLY A 142 1.52 0.81 23.69
N PRO A 143 0.78 1.84 24.12
CA PRO A 143 -0.63 1.73 24.54
C PRO A 143 -1.58 1.29 23.41
N ALA A 144 -1.20 1.47 22.15
CA ALA A 144 -1.94 0.97 20.98
C ALA A 144 -1.55 -0.48 20.59
N GLY A 145 -0.78 -1.16 21.44
CA GLY A 145 -0.20 -2.48 21.15
C GLY A 145 -1.24 -3.58 20.90
N GLU A 146 -2.41 -3.54 21.55
CA GLU A 146 -3.46 -4.55 21.33
C GLU A 146 -4.07 -4.45 19.92
N ASP A 147 -4.51 -3.26 19.50
CA ASP A 147 -5.02 -3.01 18.14
C ASP A 147 -3.96 -3.30 17.06
N MET A 148 -2.69 -3.05 17.39
CA MET A 148 -1.57 -3.28 16.48
C MET A 148 -1.21 -4.76 16.37
N ARG A 149 -1.36 -5.55 17.43
CA ARG A 149 -1.04 -7.00 17.43
C ARG A 149 -1.86 -7.75 16.39
N ASP A 150 -3.16 -7.51 16.32
CA ASP A 150 -4.04 -8.15 15.32
C ASP A 150 -3.70 -7.75 13.87
N LEU A 151 -3.07 -6.59 13.70
CA LEU A 151 -2.65 -6.11 12.41
C LEU A 151 -1.28 -6.66 11.99
N LEU A 152 -0.33 -6.74 12.92
CA LEU A 152 1.06 -7.16 12.63
C LEU A 152 1.28 -8.67 12.70
N LEU A 153 0.46 -9.40 13.46
CA LEU A 153 0.46 -10.86 13.53
C LEU A 153 -0.52 -11.48 12.51
#